data_AF-A0A383C2I0-F1
#
_entry.id   AF-A0A383C2I0-F1
#
_cell.length_a   1.000
_cell.length_b   1.000
_cell.length_c   1.000
_cell.angle_alpha   90.00
_cell.angle_beta   90.00
_cell.angle_gamma   90.00
#
_symmetry.space_group_name_H-M   'P 1'
#
loop_
_entity.id
_entity.type
_entity.pdbx_description
1 polymer ?
#
loop_
_entity_poly.entity_id
_entity_poly.type
_entity_poly.pdbx_seq_one_letter_code
_entity_poly.pdbx_strand_id
1 'polypeptide(L)' 'AENQGHHPDIFLAWGKVKLTIWTHKIDGLTESDFIFAAKADKEL' A
#
# COMPACT_ATOMS: atom_id res chain seq x y z
N ALA A 1 0.45 -7.32 3.53
CA ALA A 1 1.80 -7.03 3.01
C ALA A 1 2.59 -8.34 2.86
N GLU A 2 2.94 -9.02 3.96
CA GLU A 2 3.76 -10.25 3.96
C GLU A 2 3.34 -11.32 2.94
N ASN A 3 2.08 -11.77 2.96
CA ASN A 3 1.61 -12.79 2.01
C ASN A 3 1.66 -12.36 0.53
N GLN A 4 1.70 -11.05 0.25
CA GLN A 4 1.79 -10.50 -1.11
C GLN A 4 3.23 -10.15 -1.49
N GLY A 5 4.19 -10.20 -0.56
CA GLY A 5 5.58 -9.78 -0.81
C GLY A 5 5.71 -8.33 -1.28
N HIS A 6 4.71 -7.49 -0.96
CA HIS A 6 4.62 -6.10 -1.37
C HIS A 6 4.25 -5.26 -0.17
N HIS A 7 4.94 -4.14 0.04
CA HIS A 7 4.88 -3.39 1.28
C HIS A 7 4.58 -1.91 1.00
N PRO A 8 3.59 -1.31 1.69
CA PRO A 8 3.36 0.12 1.60
C PRO A 8 4.30 0.89 2.54
N ASP A 9 4.53 2.16 2.22
CA ASP A 9 4.99 3.12 3.21
C ASP A 9 3.81 3.50 4.12
N ILE A 10 4.02 3.41 5.43
CA ILE A 10 2.99 3.68 6.44
C ILE A 10 3.35 4.94 7.21
N PHE A 11 2.48 5.94 7.14
CA PHE A 11 2.54 7.13 7.99
C PHE A 11 1.44 7.06 9.05
N LEU A 12 1.84 7.20 10.32
CA LEU A 12 0.96 7.14 11.48
C LEU A 12 0.94 8.49 12.21
N ALA A 13 -0.26 8.95 12.54
CA ALA A 13 -0.50 10.08 13.42
C ALA A 13 -1.73 9.82 14.28
N TRP A 14 -1.92 10.61 15.34
CA TRP A 14 -3.08 10.44 16.22
C TRP A 14 -4.39 10.57 15.42
N GLY A 15 -5.19 9.49 15.40
CA GLY A 15 -6.45 9.43 14.65
C GLY A 15 -6.29 9.39 13.11
N LYS A 16 -5.09 9.14 12.58
CA LYS A 16 -4.83 9.12 11.14
C LYS A 16 -3.83 8.05 10.75
N VAL A 17 -4.18 7.28 9.73
CA VAL A 17 -3.27 6.39 9.01
C VAL A 17 -3.26 6.82 7.55
N LYS A 18 -2.07 6.92 6.96
CA LYS A 18 -1.90 7.10 5.51
C LYS A 18 -1.02 5.98 4.99
N LEU A 19 -1.52 5.27 3.98
CA LEU A 19 -0.77 4.29 3.22
C LEU A 19 -0.33 4.92 1.89
N THR A 20 0.94 4.72 1.53
CA THR A 20 1.45 5.04 0.20
C THR A 20 1.92 3.74 -0.43
N ILE A 21 1.30 3.35 -1.54
CA ILE A 21 1.50 2.05 -2.19
C ILE A 21 2.05 2.29 -3.59
N TRP A 22 3.24 1.77 -3.85
CA TRP A 22 3.91 1.87 -5.14
C TRP A 22 5.04 0.83 -5.25
N THR A 23 5.53 0.57 -6.46
CA THR A 23 6.57 -0.42 -6.71
C THR A 23 7.94 0.23 -6.88
N HIS A 24 8.75 0.20 -5.81
CA HIS A 24 10.12 0.75 -5.80
C HIS A 24 11.01 0.26 -6.94
N LYS A 25 10.88 -1.03 -7.31
CA LYS A 25 11.73 -1.66 -8.32
C LYS A 25 11.65 -0.99 -9.70
N ILE A 26 10.50 -0.42 -10.03
CA ILE A 26 10.26 0.20 -11.35
C ILE A 26 10.07 1.71 -11.27
N ASP A 27 10.27 2.29 -10.09
CA ASP A 27 10.00 3.70 -9.83
C ASP A 27 8.62 4.16 -10.33
N GLY A 28 7.59 3.36 -10.05
CA GLY A 28 6.28 3.56 -10.65
C GLY A 28 5.19 2.65 -10.09
N LEU A 29 4.05 2.66 -10.78
CA LEU A 29 2.88 1.88 -10.41
C LEU A 29 2.75 0.64 -11.30
N THR A 30 2.35 -0.46 -10.66
CA THR A 30 1.98 -1.72 -11.28
C THR A 30 0.53 -2.06 -10.90
N GLU A 31 -0.06 -3.03 -11.61
CA GLU A 31 -1.39 -3.54 -11.27
C GLU A 31 -1.49 -4.03 -9.80
N SER A 32 -0.40 -4.60 -9.28
CA SER A 32 -0.33 -5.07 -7.89
C SER A 32 -0.51 -3.93 -6.88
N ASP A 33 -0.09 -2.70 -7.21
CA ASP A 33 -0.28 -1.53 -6.35
C ASP A 33 -1.77 -1.20 -6.19
N PHE A 34 -2.52 -1.24 -7.29
CA PHE A 34 -3.96 -0.99 -7.28
C PHE A 34 -4.74 -2.11 -6.57
N ILE A 35 -4.35 -3.38 -6.77
CA ILE A 35 -4.96 -4.52 -6.07
C ILE A 35 -4.70 -4.41 -4.57
N PHE A 36 -3.49 -4.02 -4.16
CA PHE A 36 -3.17 -3.81 -2.75
C PHE A 36 -4.06 -2.70 -2.18
N ALA A 37 -4.12 -1.54 -2.84
CA ALA A 37 -4.92 -0.40 -2.39
C ALA A 37 -6.40 -0.78 -2.22
N ALA A 38 -6.99 -1.46 -3.20
CA ALA A 38 -8.38 -1.91 -3.13
C ALA A 38 -8.66 -2.91 -2.00
N LYS A 39 -7.67 -3.74 -1.61
CA LYS A 39 -7.78 -4.61 -0.43
C LYS A 39 -7.70 -3.80 0.86
N ALA A 40 -6.79 -2.84 0.94
CA ALA A 40 -6.65 -1.98 2.12
C ALA A 40 -7.92 -1.14 2.36
N ASP A 41 -8.51 -0.58 1.30
CA ASP A 41 -9.74 0.22 1.39
C ASP A 41 -10.95 -0.57 1.91
N LYS A 42 -10.99 -1.90 1.73
CA LYS A 42 -12.08 -2.75 2.25
C LYS A 42 -11.98 -3.03 3.75
N GLU A 43 -10.80 -2.84 4.32
CA GLU A 43 -10.48 -3.17 5.72
C GLU A 43 -10.36 -1.91 6.60
N LEU A 44 -10.57 -0.72 6.01
CA LEU A 44 -10.61 0.59 6.67
C LEU A 44 -12.05 1.03 6.95
#